data_AF-A0A9E5VQC8-F1
#
_entry.id   AF-A0A9E5VQC8-F1
#
_cell.length_a   1.000
_cell.length_b   1.000
_cell.length_c   1.000
_cell.angle_alpha   90.00
_cell.angle_beta   90.00
_cell.angle_gamma   90.00
#
_symmetry.space_group_name_H-M   'P 1'
#
loop_
_entity.id
_entity.type
_entity.pdbx_description
1 polymer ?
#
loop_
_entity_poly.entity_id
_entity_poly.type
_entity_poly.pdbx_seq_one_letter_code
_entity_poly.pdbx_strand_id
1 'polypeptide(L)'
;NVITISTTARIWTHEIKITALSAQSCALEFGQYFLDTTAAQCASKNVTSATWNTIQSFYNGLNVDIQNAIKASASNQNGNAMEHAMARYDDIISKYGLTDFLGTGNPSKGLNGMSNSSNYMLVFISVIGMFTAIGCTLYLVKKKKEKLS
;
A
#
# COMPACT_ATOMS: atom_id res chain seq x y z
N ASN A 1 20.27 15.09 9.29
CA ASN A 1 19.29 15.67 8.33
C ASN A 1 19.51 17.16 8.24
N VAL A 2 19.92 17.64 7.07
CA VAL A 2 20.10 19.08 6.79
C VAL A 2 19.12 19.44 5.68
N ILE A 3 18.27 20.43 5.92
CA ILE A 3 17.44 21.01 4.87
C ILE A 3 18.25 22.17 4.29
N THR A 4 18.78 21.99 3.09
CA THR A 4 19.50 23.04 2.37
C THR A 4 18.59 23.66 1.33
N ILE A 5 18.32 24.96 1.47
CA ILE A 5 17.57 25.72 0.47
C ILE A 5 18.55 26.70 -0.18
N SER A 6 18.92 26.43 -1.44
CA SER A 6 19.79 27.30 -2.23
C SER A 6 18.95 28.08 -3.23
N THR A 7 18.89 29.40 -3.08
CA THR A 7 18.13 30.28 -3.95
C THR A 7 18.79 31.65 -4.07
N THR A 8 18.65 32.29 -5.23
CA THR A 8 18.99 33.71 -5.46
C THR A 8 17.79 34.63 -5.30
N ALA A 9 16.59 34.06 -5.09
CA ALA A 9 15.32 34.77 -4.95
C ALA A 9 14.79 34.74 -3.50
N ARG A 10 13.81 35.61 -3.19
CA ARG A 10 13.16 35.67 -1.87
C ARG A 10 12.18 34.52 -1.68
N ILE A 11 12.18 33.96 -0.47
CA ILE A 11 11.20 32.97 -0.02
C ILE A 11 10.21 33.66 0.90
N TRP A 12 8.91 33.50 0.63
CA TRP A 12 7.82 33.87 1.51
C TRP A 12 7.17 32.60 2.05
N THR A 13 7.23 32.38 3.37
CA THR A 13 6.55 31.26 4.02
C THR A 13 5.64 31.78 5.11
N HIS A 14 4.47 31.15 5.26
CA HIS A 14 3.55 31.45 6.34
C HIS A 14 3.75 30.48 7.53
N GLU A 15 3.97 29.19 7.25
CA GLU A 15 4.25 28.17 8.27
C GLU A 15 5.17 27.08 7.68
N ILE A 16 6.08 26.54 8.50
CA ILE A 16 6.83 25.31 8.22
C ILE A 16 6.67 24.39 9.44
N LYS A 17 6.08 23.21 9.23
CA LYS A 17 5.93 22.19 10.28
C LYS A 17 6.81 20.98 9.99
N ILE A 18 7.76 20.71 10.89
CA ILE A 18 8.62 19.53 10.86
C ILE A 18 8.25 18.67 12.06
N THR A 19 7.87 17.42 11.82
CA THR A 19 7.50 16.48 12.89
C THR A 19 8.46 15.30 12.87
N ALA A 20 9.03 14.99 14.03
CA ALA A 20 9.76 13.74 14.21
C ALA A 20 8.75 12.62 14.47
N LEU A 21 8.81 11.57 13.67
CA LEU A 21 7.97 10.40 13.80
C LEU A 21 8.75 9.28 14.50
N SER A 22 8.03 8.43 15.23
CA SER A 22 8.60 7.20 15.77
C SER A 22 8.93 6.21 14.63
N ALA A 23 9.85 5.28 14.87
CA ALA A 23 10.18 4.23 13.91
C ALA A 23 8.93 3.45 13.45
N GLN A 24 8.02 3.13 14.36
CA GLN A 24 6.73 2.50 14.06
C GLN A 24 5.85 3.36 13.14
N SER A 25 5.78 4.68 13.36
CA SER A 25 4.97 5.56 12.50
C SER A 25 5.57 5.64 11.09
N CYS A 26 6.90 5.74 10.98
CA CYS A 26 7.59 5.68 9.69
C CYS A 26 7.40 4.33 8.99
N ALA A 27 7.34 3.22 9.74
CA ALA A 27 7.05 1.91 9.17
C ALA A 27 5.63 1.83 8.59
N LEU A 28 4.64 2.44 9.26
CA LEU A 28 3.27 2.56 8.71
C LEU A 28 3.25 3.39 7.43
N GLU A 29 4.00 4.50 7.38
CA GLU A 29 4.14 5.31 6.16
C GLU A 29 4.82 4.54 5.03
N PHE A 30 5.86 3.75 5.33
CA PHE A 30 6.46 2.85 4.36
C PHE A 30 5.45 1.83 3.84
N GLY A 31 4.65 1.23 4.72
CA GLY A 31 3.59 0.29 4.34
C GLY A 31 2.57 0.93 3.39
N GLN A 32 2.12 2.14 3.70
CA GLN A 32 1.23 2.90 2.82
C GLN A 32 1.87 3.20 1.46
N TYR A 33 3.11 3.71 1.46
CA TYR A 33 3.87 3.95 0.24
C TYR A 33 4.00 2.69 -0.63
N PHE A 34 4.30 1.54 -0.02
CA PHE A 34 4.39 0.25 -0.70
C PHE A 34 3.06 -0.12 -1.36
N LEU A 35 1.95 -0.02 -0.63
CA LEU A 35 0.61 -0.35 -1.13
C LEU A 35 0.21 0.55 -2.29
N ASP A 36 0.49 1.85 -2.21
CA ASP A 36 0.15 2.81 -3.26
C ASP A 36 1.00 2.59 -4.52
N THR A 37 2.30 2.40 -4.33
CA THR A 37 3.27 2.19 -5.43
C THR A 37 2.97 0.91 -6.21
N THR A 38 2.49 -0.13 -5.53
CA THR A 38 2.18 -1.43 -6.15
C THR A 38 0.73 -1.55 -6.62
N ALA A 39 -0.18 -0.67 -6.22
CA ALA A 39 -1.64 -0.85 -6.41
C ALA A 39 -2.02 -1.14 -7.87
N ALA A 40 -1.62 -0.25 -8.79
CA ALA A 40 -1.98 -0.37 -10.21
C ALA A 40 -1.36 -1.62 -10.85
N GLN A 41 -0.14 -1.97 -10.46
CA GLN A 41 0.58 -3.12 -11.01
C GLN A 41 0.08 -4.45 -10.46
N CYS A 42 -0.35 -4.50 -9.19
CA CYS A 42 -1.05 -5.65 -8.64
C CYS A 42 -2.41 -5.86 -9.34
N ALA A 43 -3.15 -4.78 -9.61
CA ALA A 43 -4.43 -4.85 -10.32
C ALA A 43 -4.27 -5.35 -11.77
N SER A 44 -3.23 -4.90 -12.46
CA SER A 44 -2.90 -5.37 -13.82
C SER A 44 -2.11 -6.69 -13.84
N LYS A 45 -1.80 -7.25 -12.67
CA LYS A 45 -0.98 -8.46 -12.48
C LYS A 45 0.41 -8.37 -13.13
N ASN A 46 0.99 -7.18 -13.20
CA ASN A 46 2.29 -6.94 -13.83
C ASN A 46 3.20 -6.07 -12.95
N VAL A 47 3.62 -6.61 -11.80
CA VAL A 47 4.60 -5.93 -10.94
C VAL A 47 5.98 -6.03 -11.58
N THR A 48 6.60 -4.88 -11.83
CA THR A 48 7.86 -4.81 -12.56
C THR A 48 9.07 -4.80 -11.62
N SER A 49 10.20 -5.32 -12.08
CA SER A 49 11.48 -5.22 -11.36
C SER A 49 11.90 -3.77 -11.14
N ALA A 50 11.52 -2.84 -12.03
CA ALA A 50 11.80 -1.42 -11.86
C ALA A 50 11.08 -0.86 -10.61
N THR A 51 9.79 -1.11 -10.47
CA THR A 51 9.01 -0.71 -9.29
C THR A 51 9.54 -1.37 -8.02
N TRP A 52 9.90 -2.66 -8.11
CA TRP A 52 10.51 -3.37 -6.99
C TRP A 52 11.83 -2.75 -6.53
N ASN A 53 12.71 -2.43 -7.48
CA ASN A 53 13.98 -1.78 -7.20
C ASN A 53 13.78 -0.38 -6.60
N THR A 54 12.78 0.38 -7.06
CA THR A 54 12.44 1.70 -6.47
C THR A 54 12.06 1.56 -4.99
N ILE A 55 11.22 0.58 -4.66
CA ILE A 55 10.82 0.31 -3.27
C ILE A 55 12.01 -0.16 -2.43
N GLN A 56 12.83 -1.06 -2.98
CA GLN A 56 14.04 -1.54 -2.30
C GLN A 56 15.02 -0.39 -2.02
N SER A 57 15.24 0.51 -2.97
CA SER A 57 16.08 1.69 -2.77
C SER A 57 15.51 2.61 -1.69
N PHE A 58 14.18 2.81 -1.66
CA PHE A 58 13.53 3.57 -0.61
C PHE A 58 13.76 2.94 0.77
N TYR A 59 13.54 1.63 0.89
CA TYR A 59 13.78 0.86 2.12
C TYR A 59 15.26 0.95 2.59
N ASN A 60 16.21 0.77 1.67
CA ASN A 60 17.64 0.84 1.98
C ASN A 60 18.08 2.23 2.46
N GLY A 61 17.36 3.30 2.10
CA GLY A 61 17.60 4.65 2.58
C GLY A 61 17.03 4.93 3.98
N LEU A 62 16.22 4.02 4.55
CA LEU A 62 15.67 4.17 5.89
C LEU A 62 16.72 3.89 6.96
N ASN A 63 16.53 4.49 8.14
CA ASN A 63 17.34 4.18 9.32
C ASN A 63 17.07 2.73 9.79
N VAL A 64 18.10 2.09 10.36
CA VAL A 64 18.05 0.73 10.92
C VAL A 64 16.86 0.50 11.87
N ASP A 65 16.49 1.48 12.70
CA ASP A 65 15.36 1.32 13.63
C ASP A 65 14.02 1.19 12.89
N ILE A 66 13.86 1.92 11.79
CA ILE A 66 12.66 1.85 10.93
C ILE A 66 12.66 0.53 10.18
N GLN A 67 13.80 0.13 9.63
CA GLN A 67 13.96 -1.17 8.96
C GLN A 67 13.62 -2.34 9.89
N ASN A 68 14.05 -2.27 11.15
CA ASN A 68 13.71 -3.27 12.17
C ASN A 68 12.21 -3.28 12.48
N ALA A 69 11.57 -2.11 12.58
CA ALA A 69 10.13 -2.02 12.79
C ALA A 69 9.33 -2.62 11.61
N ILE A 70 9.78 -2.38 10.37
CA ILE A 70 9.22 -2.99 9.15
C ILE A 70 9.34 -4.52 9.22
N LYS A 71 10.55 -5.04 9.46
CA LYS A 71 10.82 -6.48 9.53
C LYS A 71 10.07 -7.21 10.65
N ALA A 72 9.80 -6.53 11.75
CA ALA A 72 9.04 -7.09 12.87
C ALA A 72 7.52 -7.14 12.62
N SER A 73 7.03 -6.52 11.54
CA SER A 73 5.60 -6.45 11.25
C SER A 73 5.07 -7.79 10.73
N ALA A 74 3.90 -8.20 11.22
CA ALA A 74 3.25 -9.43 10.80
C ALA A 74 2.59 -9.28 9.41
N SER A 75 2.52 -10.37 8.67
CA SER A 75 1.76 -10.45 7.42
C SER A 75 0.27 -10.63 7.72
N ASN A 76 -0.55 -9.59 7.52
CA ASN A 76 -1.99 -9.64 7.78
C ASN A 76 -2.77 -8.67 6.87
N GLN A 77 -3.60 -9.23 5.98
CA GLN A 77 -4.40 -8.47 5.00
C GLN A 77 -5.49 -7.58 5.63
N ASN A 78 -5.94 -7.92 6.84
CA ASN A 78 -6.95 -7.15 7.57
C ASN A 78 -6.31 -6.27 8.66
N GLY A 79 -4.98 -6.20 8.68
CA GLY A 79 -4.21 -5.43 9.65
C GLY A 79 -4.08 -3.95 9.27
N ASN A 80 -3.13 -3.30 9.91
CA ASN A 80 -2.75 -1.94 9.56
C ASN A 80 -2.01 -1.87 8.19
N ALA A 81 -1.68 -0.66 7.74
CA ALA A 81 -1.03 -0.45 6.44
C ALA A 81 0.27 -1.25 6.25
N MET A 82 1.10 -1.35 7.30
CA MET A 82 2.35 -2.12 7.23
C MET A 82 2.08 -3.63 7.18
N GLU A 83 1.13 -4.12 7.95
CA GLU A 83 0.78 -5.55 7.96
C GLU A 83 0.17 -6.01 6.61
N HIS A 84 -0.67 -5.17 6.00
CA HIS A 84 -1.20 -5.41 4.67
C HIS A 84 -0.10 -5.30 3.61
N ALA A 85 0.83 -4.35 3.76
CA ALA A 85 2.00 -4.26 2.88
C ALA A 85 2.85 -5.54 2.94
N MET A 86 3.06 -6.12 4.13
CA MET A 86 3.74 -7.42 4.30
C MET A 86 2.99 -8.55 3.59
N ALA A 87 1.67 -8.62 3.72
CA ALA A 87 0.89 -9.63 3.01
C ALA A 87 0.98 -9.51 1.48
N ARG A 88 1.02 -8.28 0.96
CA ARG A 88 1.23 -8.04 -0.47
C ARG A 88 2.67 -8.31 -0.90
N TYR A 89 3.65 -8.00 -0.05
CA TYR A 89 5.06 -8.27 -0.27
C TYR A 89 5.30 -9.77 -0.51
N ASP A 90 4.75 -10.60 0.38
CA ASP A 90 4.83 -12.06 0.28
C ASP A 90 4.20 -12.59 -1.01
N ASP A 91 3.02 -12.08 -1.38
CA ASP A 91 2.34 -12.45 -2.64
C ASP A 91 3.17 -12.07 -3.87
N ILE A 92 3.74 -10.86 -3.88
CA ILE A 92 4.56 -10.38 -5.00
C ILE A 92 5.81 -11.24 -5.18
N ILE A 93 6.55 -11.52 -4.11
CA ILE A 93 7.74 -12.38 -4.20
C ILE A 93 7.36 -13.77 -4.71
N SER A 94 6.33 -14.37 -4.11
CA SER A 94 5.89 -15.72 -4.48
C SER A 94 5.43 -15.81 -5.94
N LYS A 95 4.80 -14.76 -6.46
CA LYS A 95 4.18 -14.77 -7.79
C LYS A 95 5.13 -14.33 -8.91
N TYR A 96 5.98 -13.35 -8.64
CA TYR A 96 6.85 -12.74 -9.65
C TYR A 96 8.32 -13.17 -9.52
N GLY A 97 8.69 -13.92 -8.47
CA GLY A 97 10.07 -14.40 -8.28
C GLY A 97 11.07 -13.27 -8.01
N LEU A 98 10.61 -12.16 -7.46
CA LEU A 98 11.44 -11.00 -7.16
C LEU A 98 12.26 -11.23 -5.87
N THR A 99 13.37 -10.52 -5.73
CA THR A 99 14.28 -10.67 -4.59
C THR A 99 13.64 -10.29 -3.27
N ASP A 100 13.82 -11.13 -2.24
CA ASP A 100 13.50 -10.83 -0.84
C ASP A 100 14.54 -9.86 -0.26
N PHE A 101 14.32 -8.56 -0.47
CA PHE A 101 15.18 -7.51 0.08
C PHE A 101 14.90 -7.20 1.55
N LEU A 102 13.74 -7.60 2.09
CA LEU A 102 13.47 -7.47 3.52
C LEU A 102 14.18 -8.58 4.30
N GLY A 103 14.61 -9.66 3.62
CA GLY A 103 15.27 -10.78 4.25
C GLY A 103 14.36 -11.43 5.29
N THR A 104 13.04 -11.47 5.04
CA THR A 104 12.09 -12.14 5.92
C THR A 104 12.30 -13.66 5.91
N GLY A 105 13.16 -14.15 5.01
CA GLY A 105 13.47 -15.56 4.91
C GLY A 105 12.25 -16.29 4.40
N ASN A 106 11.67 -15.76 3.32
CA ASN A 106 10.68 -16.49 2.54
C ASN A 106 11.45 -17.31 1.48
N PRO A 107 11.98 -18.51 1.81
CA PRO A 107 12.33 -19.43 0.75
C PRO A 107 11.01 -19.68 0.05
N SER A 108 10.95 -19.49 -1.27
CA SER A 108 9.85 -19.93 -2.11
C SER A 108 9.18 -21.14 -1.44
N LYS A 109 7.98 -20.97 -0.84
CA LYS A 109 7.25 -22.09 -0.24
C LYS A 109 7.23 -23.14 -1.33
N GLY A 110 7.87 -24.28 -1.04
CA GLY A 110 8.23 -25.25 -2.04
C GLY A 110 7.07 -25.53 -2.98
N LEU A 111 7.40 -25.79 -4.25
CA LEU A 111 6.54 -26.59 -5.09
C LEU A 111 6.06 -27.81 -4.27
N ASN A 112 4.79 -27.75 -3.84
CA ASN A 112 3.81 -28.84 -3.76
C ASN A 112 2.79 -28.61 -2.63
N GLY A 113 1.53 -28.44 -3.06
CA GLY A 113 0.38 -29.07 -2.42
C GLY A 113 -0.39 -28.25 -1.39
N MET A 114 -1.47 -27.57 -1.82
CA MET A 114 -2.84 -28.06 -1.66
C MET A 114 -3.82 -27.01 -2.22
N SER A 115 -4.68 -27.47 -3.13
CA SER A 115 -5.80 -26.73 -3.70
C SER A 115 -6.69 -26.09 -2.63
N ASN A 116 -7.05 -24.82 -2.85
CA ASN A 116 -8.42 -24.39 -2.56
C ASN A 116 -8.90 -23.49 -3.70
N SER A 117 -9.55 -24.13 -4.68
CA SER A 117 -10.50 -23.46 -5.55
C SER A 117 -11.57 -22.82 -4.67
N SER A 118 -11.51 -21.51 -4.45
CA SER A 118 -12.60 -20.73 -3.86
C SER A 118 -12.43 -19.24 -4.17
N ASN A 119 -13.12 -18.80 -5.22
CA ASN A 119 -13.90 -17.55 -5.22
C ASN A 119 -13.19 -16.19 -5.17
N TYR A 120 -12.06 -16.01 -5.86
CA TYR A 120 -11.52 -14.66 -6.14
C TYR A 120 -12.43 -13.80 -7.04
N MET A 121 -13.45 -14.39 -7.69
CA MET A 121 -14.44 -13.65 -8.49
C MET A 121 -15.60 -13.07 -7.66
N LEU A 122 -15.85 -13.56 -6.42
CA LEU A 122 -16.96 -13.06 -5.58
C LEU A 122 -16.59 -11.84 -4.73
N VAL A 123 -15.30 -11.64 -4.40
CA VAL A 123 -14.86 -10.50 -3.57
C VAL A 123 -14.79 -9.19 -4.36
N PHE A 124 -14.52 -9.23 -5.67
CA PHE A 124 -14.59 -8.02 -6.51
C PHE A 124 -16.03 -7.54 -6.76
N ILE A 125 -17.02 -8.43 -6.67
CA ILE A 125 -18.44 -8.09 -6.85
C ILE A 125 -19.00 -7.35 -5.63
N SER A 126 -18.51 -7.61 -4.41
CA SER A 126 -19.03 -6.97 -3.19
C SER A 126 -18.62 -5.50 -3.04
N VAL A 127 -17.46 -5.11 -3.58
CA VAL A 127 -16.97 -3.71 -3.50
C VAL A 127 -17.66 -2.82 -4.54
N ILE A 128 -17.98 -3.33 -5.73
CA ILE A 128 -18.71 -2.56 -6.77
C ILE A 128 -20.21 -2.45 -6.44
N GLY A 129 -20.79 -3.44 -5.76
CA GLY A 129 -22.21 -3.42 -5.35
C GLY A 129 -22.57 -2.33 -4.33
N MET A 130 -21.61 -1.88 -3.51
CA MET A 130 -21.87 -0.83 -2.51
C MET A 130 -21.93 0.59 -3.10
N PHE A 131 -21.25 0.85 -4.23
CA PHE A 131 -21.28 2.19 -4.86
C PHE A 131 -22.53 2.42 -5.73
N THR A 132 -23.15 1.38 -6.28
CA THR A 132 -24.38 1.51 -7.10
C THR A 132 -25.66 1.65 -6.26
N ALA A 133 -25.70 1.05 -5.06
CA ALA A 133 -26.86 1.14 -4.17
C ALA A 133 -27.06 2.54 -3.55
N ILE A 134 -25.95 3.24 -3.22
CA ILE A 134 -26.00 4.61 -2.66
C ILE A 134 -26.35 5.62 -3.77
N GLY A 135 -25.84 5.44 -4.99
CA GLY A 135 -26.17 6.30 -6.13
C GLY A 135 -27.65 6.24 -6.53
N CYS A 136 -28.23 5.02 -6.60
CA CYS A 136 -29.63 4.83 -6.99
C CYS A 136 -30.61 5.36 -5.92
N THR A 137 -30.31 5.22 -4.63
CA THR A 137 -31.17 5.75 -3.55
C THR A 137 -31.16 7.28 -3.51
N LEU A 138 -30.01 7.93 -3.70
CA LEU A 138 -29.93 9.39 -3.77
C LEU A 138 -30.62 9.97 -5.02
N TYR A 139 -30.52 9.29 -6.17
CA TYR A 139 -31.20 9.72 -7.39
C TYR A 139 -32.74 9.62 -7.29
N LEU A 140 -33.26 8.54 -6.70
CA LEU A 140 -34.72 8.37 -6.52
C LEU A 140 -35.31 9.34 -5.49
N VAL A 141 -34.56 9.67 -4.42
CA VAL A 141 -35.00 10.66 -3.42
C VAL A 141 -35.03 12.08 -4.00
N LYS A 142 -34.06 12.46 -4.85
CA LYS A 142 -34.09 13.75 -5.56
C LYS A 142 -35.29 13.88 -6.50
N LYS A 143 -35.55 12.86 -7.33
CA LYS A 143 -36.67 12.87 -8.29
C LYS A 143 -38.06 12.93 -7.61
N LYS A 144 -38.20 12.40 -6.39
CA LYS A 144 -39.44 12.52 -5.61
C LYS A 144 -39.66 13.94 -5.08
N LYS A 145 -38.61 14.64 -4.67
CA LYS A 145 -38.72 16.02 -4.15
C LYS A 145 -39.09 17.03 -5.26
N GLU A 146 -38.63 16.83 -6.48
CA GLU A 146 -38.95 17.71 -7.63
C GLU A 146 -40.41 17.57 -8.13
N LYS A 147 -41.12 16.49 -7.78
CA LYS A 147 -42.54 16.30 -8.14
C LYS A 147 -43.52 16.77 -7.05
N LEU A 148 -43.01 17.21 -5.90
CA LEU A 148 -43.77 17.64 -4.73
C LEU A 148 -43.56 19.14 -4.43
N SER A 149 -42.82 19.84 -5.29
CA SER A 149 -42.77 21.31 -5.40
C SER A 149 -43.48 21.73 -6.68
#